data_AF-A0A3D0QAX7-F1
#
_entry.id   AF-A0A3D0QAX7-F1
#
_cell.length_a   1.000
_cell.length_b   1.000
_cell.length_c   1.000
_cell.angle_alpha   90.00
_cell.angle_beta   90.00
_cell.angle_gamma   90.00
#
_symmetry.space_group_name_H-M   'P 1'
#
loop_
_entity.id
_entity.type
_entity.pdbx_description
1 polymer ?
#
loop_
_entity_poly.entity_id
_entity_poly.type
_entity_poly.pdbx_seq_one_letter_code
_entity_poly.pdbx_strand_id
1 'polypeptide(L)'
;MDSYLLPMEIRDAEQYRMNLEAILQQHGDRPVHLLIVEDIHEWYETRSGGPRGNPPAMAIVDRESGSWGILLRRRIDADWVQSILSRIEFGGFWKTRQVLNTTEKFLEHLVLHELAHLQNDWGQERENNCDAWAFEKMGADAI
;
A
#
# COMPACT_ATOMS: atom_id res chain seq x y z
N MET A 1 25.56 13.12 15.35
CA MET A 1 24.39 13.91 15.79
C MET A 1 23.21 13.29 15.11
N ASP A 2 22.50 12.41 15.80
CA ASP A 2 21.28 11.81 15.27
C ASP A 2 20.23 12.90 15.20
N SER A 3 19.95 13.35 13.99
CA SER A 3 18.76 14.13 13.69
C SER A 3 17.57 13.26 14.08
N TYR A 4 16.85 13.65 15.12
CA TYR A 4 15.55 13.08 15.45
C TYR A 4 14.58 13.45 14.32
N LEU A 5 14.62 12.69 13.23
CA LEU A 5 13.55 12.68 12.26
C LEU A 5 12.32 12.19 13.01
N LEU A 6 11.30 13.03 13.11
CA LEU A 6 10.01 12.60 13.62
C LEU A 6 9.57 11.38 12.82
N PRO A 7 9.08 10.33 13.47
CA PRO A 7 8.62 9.15 12.75
C PRO A 7 7.49 9.55 11.81
N MET A 8 7.55 9.08 10.57
CA MET A 8 6.56 9.37 9.55
C MET A 8 5.20 8.80 9.96
N GLU A 9 4.14 9.60 9.83
CA GLU A 9 2.76 9.18 10.00
C GLU A 9 1.92 9.72 8.84
N ILE A 10 0.85 9.01 8.47
CA ILE A 10 -0.14 9.48 7.51
C ILE A 10 -1.36 9.97 8.27
N ARG A 11 -1.54 11.29 8.32
CA ARG A 11 -2.65 11.93 9.03
C ARG A 11 -3.95 11.92 8.24
N ASP A 12 -3.87 11.98 6.93
CA ASP A 12 -5.02 11.94 6.03
C ASP A 12 -4.59 11.55 4.61
N ALA A 13 -4.74 10.26 4.26
CA ALA A 13 -4.45 9.74 2.93
C ALA A 13 -5.35 10.36 1.84
N GLU A 14 -6.52 10.91 2.22
CA GLU A 14 -7.47 11.54 1.29
C GLU A 14 -6.83 12.72 0.55
N GLN A 15 -5.88 13.42 1.18
CA GLN A 15 -5.13 14.53 0.57
C GLN A 15 -4.33 14.10 -0.67
N TYR A 16 -4.05 12.80 -0.79
CA TYR A 16 -3.27 12.21 -1.88
C TYR A 16 -4.13 11.45 -2.89
N ARG A 17 -5.47 11.38 -2.70
CA ARG A 17 -6.38 10.57 -3.52
C ARG A 17 -6.13 10.74 -5.02
N MET A 18 -6.12 11.98 -5.50
CA MET A 18 -5.99 12.27 -6.94
C MET A 18 -4.69 11.69 -7.52
N ASN A 19 -3.58 11.80 -6.78
CA ASN A 19 -2.30 11.26 -7.21
C ASN A 19 -2.31 9.73 -7.18
N LEU A 20 -2.87 9.13 -6.11
CA LEU A 20 -2.96 7.68 -5.96
C LEU A 20 -3.85 7.04 -7.04
N GLU A 21 -5.00 7.64 -7.34
CA GLU A 21 -5.88 7.20 -8.42
C GLU A 21 -5.21 7.33 -9.79
N ALA A 22 -4.43 8.39 -10.03
CA ALA A 22 -3.65 8.54 -11.25
C ALA A 22 -2.56 7.46 -11.39
N ILE A 23 -1.86 7.11 -10.30
CA ILE A 23 -0.88 6.01 -10.27
C ILE A 23 -1.56 4.68 -10.62
N LEU A 24 -2.71 4.38 -9.99
CA LEU A 24 -3.46 3.15 -10.27
C LEU A 24 -3.95 3.09 -11.72
N GLN A 25 -4.41 4.22 -12.27
CA GLN A 25 -4.81 4.30 -13.67
C GLN A 25 -3.62 4.12 -14.63
N GLN A 26 -2.43 4.63 -14.26
CA GLN A 26 -1.22 4.53 -15.08
C GLN A 26 -0.68 3.09 -15.14
N HIS A 27 -0.74 2.35 -14.03
CA HIS A 27 -0.08 1.05 -13.90
C HIS A 27 -1.02 -0.16 -13.95
N GLY A 28 -2.32 0.04 -13.70
CA GLY A 28 -3.32 -1.02 -13.70
C GLY A 28 -3.73 -1.45 -15.11
N ASP A 29 -3.77 -2.76 -15.36
CA ASP A 29 -4.26 -3.33 -16.64
C ASP A 29 -5.78 -3.22 -16.81
N ARG A 30 -6.48 -2.78 -15.76
CA ARG A 30 -7.92 -2.55 -15.74
C ARG A 30 -8.26 -1.46 -14.71
N PRO A 31 -9.47 -0.87 -14.75
CA PRO A 31 -9.90 0.08 -13.74
C PRO A 31 -9.81 -0.51 -12.32
N VAL A 32 -9.20 0.24 -11.40
CA VAL A 32 -9.07 -0.10 -9.98
C VAL A 32 -9.68 1.02 -9.15
N HIS A 33 -10.59 0.67 -8.25
CA HIS A 33 -11.23 1.64 -7.37
C HIS A 33 -10.41 1.84 -6.10
N LEU A 34 -10.01 3.08 -5.81
CA LEU A 34 -9.38 3.44 -4.54
C LEU A 34 -10.43 3.79 -3.48
N LEU A 35 -10.48 2.97 -2.44
CA LEU A 35 -11.40 3.12 -1.31
C LEU A 35 -10.61 3.52 -0.06
N ILE A 36 -10.59 4.81 0.25
CA ILE A 36 -9.99 5.32 1.48
C ILE A 36 -11.01 5.24 2.61
N VAL A 37 -10.68 4.53 3.69
CA VAL A 37 -11.60 4.19 4.79
C VAL A 37 -10.94 4.48 6.14
N GLU A 38 -11.73 4.76 7.17
CA GLU A 38 -11.16 4.96 8.53
C GLU A 38 -10.57 3.65 9.08
N ASP A 39 -11.27 2.53 8.84
CA ASP A 39 -10.94 1.20 9.35
C ASP A 39 -11.28 0.13 8.30
N ILE A 40 -10.29 -0.69 7.92
CA ILE A 40 -10.47 -1.75 6.91
C ILE A 40 -11.23 -2.94 7.50
N HIS A 41 -11.00 -3.25 8.79
CA HIS A 41 -11.68 -4.34 9.46
C HIS A 41 -13.19 -4.06 9.54
N GLU A 42 -13.60 -2.89 10.03
CA GLU A 42 -15.00 -2.48 10.07
C GLU A 42 -15.63 -2.44 8.67
N TRP A 43 -14.90 -1.91 7.67
CA TRP A 43 -15.41 -1.86 6.29
C TRP A 43 -15.74 -3.26 5.75
N TYR A 44 -14.99 -4.28 6.14
CA TYR A 44 -15.15 -5.64 5.64
C TYR A 44 -16.09 -6.51 6.48
N GLU A 45 -16.16 -6.31 7.80
CA GLU A 45 -17.15 -6.98 8.67
C GLU A 45 -18.57 -6.74 8.16
N THR A 46 -18.86 -5.53 7.68
CA THR A 46 -20.18 -5.17 7.13
C THR A 46 -20.53 -5.85 5.79
N ARG A 47 -19.59 -6.57 5.16
CA ARG A 47 -19.76 -7.10 3.79
C ARG A 47 -19.55 -8.61 3.64
N SER A 48 -18.60 -9.21 4.37
CA SER A 48 -18.16 -10.57 4.02
C SER A 48 -17.51 -11.39 5.14
N GLY A 49 -17.66 -10.99 6.42
CA GLY A 49 -17.20 -11.80 7.56
C GLY A 49 -15.75 -11.58 8.00
N GLY A 50 -15.18 -10.42 7.65
CA GLY A 50 -13.93 -9.86 8.20
C GLY A 50 -12.61 -10.52 7.73
N PRO A 51 -11.59 -9.76 7.29
CA PRO A 51 -10.25 -10.26 7.13
C PRO A 51 -9.63 -10.49 8.51
N ARG A 52 -8.54 -11.27 8.57
CA ARG A 52 -7.73 -11.37 9.79
C ARG A 52 -6.91 -10.09 9.98
N GLY A 53 -7.53 -9.05 10.55
CA GLY A 53 -6.86 -7.84 11.01
C GLY A 53 -7.30 -6.54 10.32
N ASN A 54 -6.56 -5.47 10.60
CA ASN A 54 -6.83 -4.12 10.11
C ASN A 54 -5.57 -3.54 9.46
N PRO A 55 -5.14 -4.09 8.31
CA PRO A 55 -3.92 -3.66 7.65
C PRO A 55 -4.03 -2.20 7.17
N PRO A 56 -2.91 -1.53 6.88
CA PRO A 56 -2.91 -0.17 6.35
C PRO A 56 -3.45 -0.08 4.92
N ALA A 57 -3.32 -1.13 4.11
CA ALA A 57 -3.96 -1.25 2.81
C ALA A 57 -4.33 -2.71 2.53
N MET A 58 -5.21 -2.93 1.55
CA MET A 58 -5.61 -4.28 1.15
C MET A 58 -6.20 -4.30 -0.28
N ALA A 59 -5.69 -5.20 -1.10
CA ALA A 59 -6.30 -5.59 -2.37
C ALA A 59 -7.65 -6.31 -2.16
N ILE A 60 -8.67 -5.90 -2.92
CA ILE A 60 -9.98 -6.56 -2.96
C ILE A 60 -10.45 -6.79 -4.40
N VAL A 61 -11.17 -7.89 -4.58
CA VAL A 61 -11.91 -8.20 -5.81
C VAL A 61 -13.36 -8.38 -5.45
N ASP A 62 -14.23 -7.55 -6.04
CA ASP A 62 -15.66 -7.77 -5.95
C ASP A 62 -16.03 -9.03 -6.73
N ARG A 63 -16.56 -10.04 -6.04
CA ARG A 63 -16.90 -11.33 -6.64
C ARG A 63 -18.12 -11.27 -7.56
N GLU A 64 -19.00 -10.28 -7.38
CA GLU A 64 -20.19 -10.14 -8.21
C GLU A 64 -19.87 -9.46 -9.54
N SER A 65 -19.16 -8.33 -9.49
CA SER A 65 -18.82 -7.57 -10.70
C SER A 65 -17.48 -7.94 -11.33
N GLY A 66 -16.60 -8.63 -10.59
CA GLY A 66 -15.21 -8.86 -10.99
C GLY A 66 -14.32 -7.61 -10.89
N SER A 67 -14.84 -6.51 -10.33
CA SER A 67 -14.12 -5.24 -10.25
C SER A 67 -12.99 -5.29 -9.22
N TRP A 68 -11.90 -4.59 -9.52
CA TRP A 68 -10.77 -4.46 -8.62
C TRP A 68 -10.89 -3.23 -7.73
N GLY A 69 -10.49 -3.38 -6.48
CA GLY A 69 -10.40 -2.28 -5.54
C GLY A 69 -9.18 -2.41 -4.65
N ILE A 70 -8.73 -1.26 -4.14
CA ILE A 70 -7.71 -1.19 -3.10
C ILE A 70 -8.32 -0.40 -1.95
N LEU A 71 -8.38 -1.03 -0.78
CA LEU A 71 -8.70 -0.37 0.47
C LEU A 71 -7.43 0.26 1.03
N LEU A 72 -7.53 1.50 1.48
CA LEU A 72 -6.43 2.23 2.12
C LEU A 72 -6.95 2.87 3.39
N ARG A 73 -6.27 2.67 4.52
CA ARG A 73 -6.60 3.37 5.75
C ARG A 73 -6.32 4.87 5.59
N ARG A 74 -7.29 5.69 5.96
CA ARG A 74 -7.18 7.15 5.93
C ARG A 74 -6.05 7.64 6.82
N ARG A 75 -5.85 6.95 7.96
CA ARG A 75 -4.82 7.25 8.94
C ARG A 75 -3.95 6.03 9.18
N ILE A 76 -2.63 6.21 9.07
CA ILE A 76 -1.64 5.18 9.34
C ILE A 76 -0.63 5.79 10.31
N ASP A 77 -0.59 5.25 11.53
CA ASP A 77 0.33 5.72 12.56
C ASP A 77 1.78 5.34 12.26
N ALA A 78 2.68 5.97 13.01
CA ALA A 78 4.12 5.77 12.90
C ALA A 78 4.55 4.32 13.11
N ASP A 79 3.87 3.57 13.97
CA ASP A 79 4.24 2.18 14.27
C ASP A 79 3.94 1.28 13.06
N TRP A 80 2.81 1.49 12.38
CA TRP A 80 2.49 0.81 11.13
C TRP A 80 3.48 1.15 10.01
N VAL A 81 3.80 2.43 9.83
CA VAL A 81 4.80 2.86 8.84
C VAL A 81 6.14 2.19 9.12
N GLN A 82 6.60 2.25 10.38
CA GLN A 82 7.87 1.65 10.79
C GLN A 82 7.87 0.12 10.60
N SER A 83 6.77 -0.55 10.91
CA SER A 83 6.61 -1.99 10.75
C SER A 83 6.73 -2.40 9.27
N ILE A 84 6.05 -1.68 8.37
CA ILE A 84 6.14 -1.91 6.93
C ILE A 84 7.57 -1.68 6.43
N LEU A 85 8.17 -0.53 6.76
CA LEU A 85 9.55 -0.23 6.33
C LEU A 85 10.52 -1.32 6.79
N SER A 86 10.39 -1.77 8.05
CA SER A 86 11.25 -2.82 8.60
C SER A 86 11.04 -4.17 7.91
N ARG A 87 9.80 -4.52 7.55
CA ARG A 87 9.48 -5.73 6.77
C ARG A 87 10.14 -5.70 5.40
N ILE A 88 10.00 -4.59 4.68
CA ILE A 88 10.58 -4.42 3.34
C ILE A 88 12.11 -4.48 3.40
N GLU A 89 12.73 -3.81 4.39
CA GLU A 89 14.19 -3.88 4.61
C GLU A 89 14.67 -5.31 4.87
N PHE A 90 13.95 -6.07 5.70
CA PHE A 90 14.24 -7.48 5.95
C PHE A 90 14.07 -8.36 4.70
N GLY A 91 13.19 -7.96 3.77
CA GLY A 91 13.00 -8.58 2.46
C GLY A 91 14.15 -8.38 1.47
N GLY A 92 15.16 -7.57 1.81
CA GLY A 92 16.38 -7.36 1.01
C GLY A 92 16.51 -5.95 0.41
N PHE A 93 15.52 -5.08 0.59
CA PHE A 93 15.48 -3.72 0.04
C PHE A 93 16.06 -2.71 1.04
N TRP A 94 17.37 -2.74 1.25
CA TRP A 94 18.03 -1.98 2.32
C TRP A 94 18.05 -0.45 2.10
N LYS A 95 17.77 0.04 0.89
CA LYS A 95 17.59 1.49 0.63
C LYS A 95 16.15 1.98 0.80
N THR A 96 15.23 1.14 1.30
CA THR A 96 13.81 1.49 1.40
C THR A 96 13.58 2.82 2.11
N ARG A 97 14.27 3.11 3.22
CA ARG A 97 14.13 4.40 3.93
C ARG A 97 14.63 5.61 3.15
N GLN A 98 15.51 5.43 2.17
CA GLN A 98 15.96 6.52 1.31
C GLN A 98 14.91 6.85 0.24
N VAL A 99 14.18 5.83 -0.23
CA VAL A 99 13.18 5.96 -1.30
C VAL A 99 11.80 6.30 -0.75
N LEU A 100 11.38 5.65 0.33
CA LEU A 100 10.10 5.85 1.01
C LEU A 100 10.23 6.87 2.15
N ASN A 101 10.94 7.98 1.90
CA ASN A 101 11.24 9.00 2.90
C ASN A 101 10.19 10.12 3.00
N THR A 102 9.20 10.15 2.10
CA THR A 102 8.05 11.04 2.18
C THR A 102 6.74 10.28 2.21
N THR A 103 5.69 10.91 2.74
CA THR A 103 4.33 10.36 2.80
C THR A 103 3.83 9.97 1.41
N GLU A 104 4.08 10.81 0.41
CA GLU A 104 3.70 10.57 -0.98
C GLU A 104 4.33 9.28 -1.50
N LYS A 105 5.64 9.12 -1.32
CA LYS A 105 6.38 7.94 -1.81
C LYS A 105 5.99 6.68 -1.08
N PHE A 106 5.76 6.77 0.23
CA PHE A 106 5.27 5.65 1.01
C PHE A 106 3.87 5.19 0.55
N LEU A 107 2.94 6.12 0.36
CA LEU A 107 1.58 5.81 -0.11
C LEU A 107 1.57 5.29 -1.55
N GLU A 108 2.39 5.86 -2.44
CA GLU A 108 2.62 5.37 -3.80
C GLU A 108 3.08 3.91 -3.80
N HIS A 109 4.12 3.58 -3.00
CA HIS A 109 4.57 2.20 -2.84
C HIS A 109 3.46 1.29 -2.32
N LEU A 110 2.73 1.73 -1.30
CA LEU A 110 1.69 0.93 -0.66
C LEU A 110 0.56 0.58 -1.65
N VAL A 111 0.07 1.55 -2.44
CA VAL A 111 -0.98 1.25 -3.44
C VAL A 111 -0.45 0.42 -4.61
N LEU A 112 0.81 0.60 -5.02
CA LEU A 112 1.43 -0.23 -6.06
C LEU A 112 1.66 -1.67 -5.58
N HIS A 113 2.01 -1.86 -4.30
CA HIS A 113 2.13 -3.18 -3.68
C HIS A 113 0.79 -3.92 -3.73
N GLU A 114 -0.31 -3.27 -3.33
CA GLU A 114 -1.65 -3.89 -3.41
C GLU A 114 -2.08 -4.14 -4.86
N LEU A 115 -1.72 -3.25 -5.79
CA LEU A 115 -1.98 -3.47 -7.20
C LEU A 115 -1.20 -4.69 -7.74
N ALA A 116 0.02 -4.95 -7.26
CA ALA A 116 0.80 -6.11 -7.64
C ALA A 116 0.11 -7.43 -7.26
N HIS A 117 -0.52 -7.49 -6.08
CA HIS A 117 -1.34 -8.65 -5.67
C HIS A 117 -2.46 -8.91 -6.69
N LEU A 118 -3.18 -7.87 -7.11
CA LEU A 118 -4.29 -7.98 -8.05
C LEU A 118 -3.83 -8.38 -9.46
N GLN A 119 -2.79 -7.74 -9.98
CA GLN A 119 -2.31 -7.97 -11.35
C GLN A 119 -1.66 -9.32 -11.55
N ASN A 120 -0.92 -9.80 -10.55
CA ASN A 120 -0.12 -11.00 -10.67
C ASN A 120 -0.74 -12.23 -10.00
N ASP A 121 -1.90 -12.08 -9.35
CA ASP A 121 -2.55 -13.13 -8.55
C ASP A 121 -1.57 -13.71 -7.51
N TRP A 122 -0.85 -12.82 -6.83
CA TRP A 122 0.17 -13.16 -5.85
C TRP A 122 -0.42 -13.14 -4.45
N GLY A 123 -0.20 -14.21 -3.68
CA GLY A 123 -0.57 -14.28 -2.27
C GLY A 123 0.50 -13.72 -1.34
N GLN A 124 0.28 -13.88 -0.03
CA GLN A 124 1.20 -13.43 1.03
C GLN A 124 2.56 -14.14 0.99
N GLU A 125 2.69 -15.28 0.32
CA GLU A 125 3.97 -15.93 0.11
C GLU A 125 4.89 -15.17 -0.88
N ARG A 126 4.36 -14.15 -1.56
CA ARG A 126 5.06 -13.35 -2.58
C ARG A 126 5.16 -11.86 -2.23
N GLU A 127 5.03 -11.49 -0.96
CA GLU A 127 5.16 -10.09 -0.48
C GLU A 127 6.42 -9.39 -1.01
N ASN A 128 7.58 -10.07 -0.99
CA ASN A 128 8.82 -9.48 -1.51
C ASN A 128 8.78 -9.26 -3.03
N ASN A 129 8.04 -10.08 -3.78
CA ASN A 129 7.82 -9.86 -5.21
C ASN A 129 6.87 -8.68 -5.44
N CYS A 130 5.86 -8.50 -4.58
CA CYS A 130 4.99 -7.32 -4.61
C CYS A 130 5.79 -6.04 -4.35
N ASP A 131 6.68 -6.03 -3.35
CA ASP A 131 7.58 -4.88 -3.08
C ASP A 131 8.53 -4.61 -4.26
N ALA A 132 9.16 -5.65 -4.81
CA ALA A 132 10.03 -5.50 -5.98
C ALA A 132 9.29 -4.85 -7.15
N TRP A 133 8.07 -5.33 -7.42
CA TRP A 133 7.23 -4.81 -8.49
C TRP A 133 6.83 -3.36 -8.23
N ALA A 134 6.46 -3.03 -6.98
CA ALA A 134 6.11 -1.66 -6.60
C ALA A 134 7.29 -0.69 -6.82
N PHE A 135 8.49 -1.06 -6.36
CA PHE A 135 9.69 -0.26 -6.59
C PHE A 135 10.03 -0.11 -8.08
N GLU A 136 9.84 -1.17 -8.88
CA GLU A 136 10.02 -1.10 -10.33
C GLU A 136 9.10 -0.06 -10.96
N LYS A 137 7.82 -0.05 -10.57
CA LYS A 137 6.85 0.93 -11.10
C LYS A 137 7.11 2.36 -10.64
N MET A 138 7.72 2.53 -9.46
CA MET A 138 8.21 3.82 -8.98
C MET A 138 9.47 4.31 -9.72
N GLY A 139 10.08 3.48 -10.58
CA GLY A 139 11.35 3.76 -11.25
C GLY A 139 12.56 3.68 -10.33
N ALA A 140 12.49 2.81 -9.31
CA ALA A 140 13.48 2.72 -8.24
C ALA A 140 14.19 1.34 -8.22
N ASP A 141 14.59 0.84 -9.39
CA ASP A 141 15.14 -0.50 -9.62
C ASP A 141 16.47 -0.84 -8.89
N ALA A 142 17.08 0.12 -8.19
CA ALA A 142 18.41 -0.01 -7.57
C ALA A 142 18.38 0.05 -6.04
N ILE A 143 17.35 -0.53 -5.42
CA ILE A 143 17.10 -0.57 -3.95
C ILE A 143 17.57 -1.88 -3.34
#